data_AF-A0A7W3LPH5-F1
#
_entry.id   AF-A0A7W3LPH5-F1
#
_cell.length_a   1.000
_cell.length_b   1.000
_cell.length_c   1.000
_cell.angle_alpha   90.00
_cell.angle_beta   90.00
_cell.angle_gamma   90.00
#
_symmetry.space_group_name_H-M   'P 1'
#
loop_
_entity.id
_entity.type
_entity.pdbx_description
1 polymer ?
#
loop_
_entity_poly.entity_id
_entity_poly.type
_entity_poly.pdbx_seq_one_letter_code
_entity_poly.pdbx_strand_id
1 'polypeptide(L)' 'MTFGRPTSRLVGNATIRQLPGTLALPGGVPVKRRGFRVACIGVGGAPDGRIDEAIARTVRAALRG' A
#
# COMPACT_ATOMS: atom_id res chain seq x y z
N MET A 1 -2.28 2.11 -4.10
CA MET A 1 -1.65 3.44 -4.08
C MET A 1 -2.58 4.53 -4.64
N THR A 2 -3.04 4.43 -5.90
CA THR A 2 -4.07 5.30 -6.51
C THR A 2 -5.28 5.60 -5.61
N PHE A 3 -5.78 4.61 -4.87
CA PHE A 3 -7.02 4.73 -4.08
C PHE A 3 -6.84 5.30 -2.67
N GLY A 4 -5.63 5.74 -2.31
CA GLY A 4 -5.38 6.47 -1.06
C GLY A 4 -5.64 5.70 0.24
N ARG A 5 -5.65 4.36 0.16
CA ARG A 5 -5.86 3.40 1.25
C ARG A 5 -4.87 2.22 1.12
N PRO A 6 -4.61 1.46 2.20
CA PRO A 6 -3.78 0.25 2.12
C PRO A 6 -4.30 -0.73 1.07
N THR A 7 -3.39 -1.40 0.36
CA THR A 7 -3.77 -2.31 -0.73
C THR A 7 -4.45 -3.58 -0.22
N SER A 8 -4.24 -3.97 1.04
CA SER A 8 -5.04 -5.00 1.72
C SER A 8 -6.55 -4.74 1.68
N ARG A 9 -6.99 -3.47 1.69
CA ARG A 9 -8.41 -3.11 1.61
C ARG A 9 -9.00 -3.17 0.19
N LEU A 10 -8.18 -3.54 -0.81
CA LEU A 10 -8.57 -3.59 -2.21
C LEU A 10 -8.64 -5.02 -2.76
N VAL A 11 -8.13 -6.01 -2.01
CA VAL A 11 -7.91 -7.39 -2.48
C VAL A 11 -9.18 -8.07 -3.02
N GLY A 12 -10.34 -7.78 -2.42
CA GLY A 12 -11.64 -8.34 -2.84
C GLY A 12 -12.34 -7.58 -3.97
N ASN A 13 -11.77 -6.48 -4.48
CA ASN A 13 -12.43 -5.69 -5.51
C ASN A 13 -12.03 -6.17 -6.92
N ALA A 14 -12.93 -6.93 -7.55
CA ALA A 14 -12.72 -7.52 -8.87
C ALA A 14 -12.51 -6.48 -9.97
N THR A 15 -13.24 -5.36 -9.93
CA THR A 15 -13.12 -4.27 -10.90
C THR A 15 -11.77 -3.57 -10.80
N ILE A 16 -11.26 -3.34 -9.58
CA ILE A 16 -9.96 -2.70 -9.39
C ILE A 16 -8.83 -3.57 -9.92
N ARG A 17 -8.91 -4.91 -9.82
CA ARG A 17 -7.88 -5.83 -10.35
C ARG A 17 -7.71 -5.76 -11.86
N GLN A 18 -8.72 -5.26 -12.59
CA GLN A 18 -8.69 -5.16 -14.04
C GLN A 18 -8.09 -3.85 -14.53
N LEU A 19 -7.82 -2.89 -13.64
CA LEU A 19 -7.24 -1.61 -14.03
C LEU A 19 -5.75 -1.78 -14.36
N PRO A 20 -5.30 -1.35 -15.56
CA PRO A 20 -3.89 -1.39 -15.93
C PRO A 20 -3.01 -0.67 -14.90
N GLY A 21 -1.86 -1.27 -14.58
CA GLY A 21 -0.90 -0.70 -13.63
C GLY A 21 -1.35 -0.74 -12.16
N THR A 22 -2.42 -1.48 -11.83
CA THR A 22 -2.84 -1.66 -10.44
C THR A 22 -2.58 -3.07 -9.94
N LEU A 23 -2.11 -3.16 -8.69
CA LEU A 23 -1.94 -4.41 -7.97
C LEU A 23 -2.70 -4.34 -6.65
N ALA A 24 -3.76 -5.13 -6.52
CA ALA A 24 -4.60 -5.22 -5.32
C ALA A 24 -4.18 -6.41 -4.44
N LEU A 25 -2.95 -6.36 -3.94
CA LEU A 25 -2.38 -7.33 -3.00
C LEU A 25 -1.85 -6.58 -1.76
N PRO A 26 -1.95 -7.11 -0.53
CA PRO A 26 -1.35 -6.48 0.65
C PRO A 26 0.15 -6.21 0.44
N GLY A 27 0.64 -5.06 0.92
CA GLY A 27 2.04 -4.65 0.71
C GLY A 27 2.24 -3.14 0.49
N GLY A 28 1.15 -2.41 0.20
CA GLY A 28 1.19 -0.99 -0.10
C GLY A 28 0.54 -0.11 0.98
N VAL A 29 1.23 0.92 1.47
CA VAL A 29 0.68 1.93 2.40
C VAL A 29 0.86 3.37 1.90
N PRO A 30 -0.14 4.24 2.07
CA PRO A 30 -0.03 5.64 1.67
C PRO A 30 0.79 6.45 2.66
N VAL A 31 1.59 7.39 2.14
CA VAL A 31 2.31 8.42 2.90
C VAL A 31 1.52 9.73 2.79
N LYS A 32 1.24 10.34 3.95
CA LYS A 32 0.54 11.62 4.03
C LYS A 32 1.43 12.68 4.67
N ARG A 33 1.47 13.88 4.09
CA ARG A 33 2.06 15.09 4.67
C ARG A 33 0.95 16.14 4.76
N ARG A 34 0.76 16.73 5.95
CA ARG A 34 -0.29 17.75 6.21
C ARG A 34 -1.69 17.34 5.72
N GLY A 35 -2.06 16.06 5.87
CA GLY A 35 -3.35 15.52 5.43
C GLY A 35 -3.41 15.15 3.94
N PHE A 36 -2.52 15.69 3.10
CA PHE A 36 -2.43 15.38 1.68
C PHE A 36 -1.64 14.10 1.44
N ARG A 37 -2.06 13.32 0.45
CA ARG A 37 -1.35 12.11 0.00
C ARG A 37 -0.27 12.55 -0.98
N VAL A 38 0.98 12.21 -0.68
CA VAL A 38 2.13 12.69 -1.45
C VAL A 38 2.96 11.56 -2.06
N ALA A 39 2.89 10.37 -1.46
CA ALA A 39 3.61 9.19 -1.93
C ALA A 39 2.94 7.91 -1.42
N CYS A 40 3.46 6.77 -1.83
CA CYS A 40 3.13 5.45 -1.31
C CYS A 40 4.40 4.62 -1.14
N ILE A 41 4.38 3.69 -0.20
CA ILE A 41 5.42 2.68 -0.01
C ILE A 41 4.81 1.34 -0.41
N GLY A 42 5.46 0.61 -1.30
CA GLY A 42 5.11 -0.75 -1.68
C GLY A 42 6.26 -1.69 -1.37
N VAL A 43 5.95 -2.80 -0.70
CA VAL A 43 6.88 -3.90 -0.43
C VAL A 43 6.30 -5.16 -1.04
N GLY A 44 7.15 -6.03 -1.56
CA GLY A 44 6.78 -7.32 -2.11
C GLY A 44 7.96 -8.29 -2.00
N GLY A 45 7.65 -9.56 -1.77
CA GLY A 45 8.65 -10.64 -1.71
C GLY A 45 8.55 -11.52 -0.47
N ALA A 46 7.75 -11.15 0.53
CA ALA A 46 7.46 -12.02 1.65
C ALA A 46 6.55 -13.20 1.25
N PRO A 47 6.58 -14.32 2.01
CA PRO A 47 5.69 -15.46 1.78
C PRO A 47 4.19 -15.12 2.01
N ASP A 48 3.89 -14.03 2.72
CA ASP A 48 2.54 -13.46 2.85
C ASP A 48 2.62 -11.93 2.73
N GLY A 49 1.80 -11.32 1.85
CA GLY A 49 1.74 -9.88 1.65
C GLY A 49 1.35 -9.07 2.91
N ARG A 50 0.78 -9.69 3.94
CA ARG A 50 0.57 -9.04 5.25
C ARG A 50 1.90 -8.65 5.90
N ILE A 51 2.94 -9.46 5.70
CA ILE A 51 4.31 -9.18 6.16
C ILE A 51 4.85 -8.00 5.37
N ASP A 52 4.67 -7.99 4.05
CA ASP A 52 5.04 -6.86 3.20
C ASP A 52 4.36 -5.56 3.68
N GLU A 53 3.07 -5.61 4.00
CA GLU A 53 2.34 -4.43 4.50
C GLU A 53 2.80 -3.98 5.89
N ALA A 54 3.21 -4.93 6.75
CA ALA A 54 3.81 -4.61 8.04
C ALA A 54 5.15 -3.90 7.88
N ILE A 55 6.03 -4.39 6.99
CA ILE A 55 7.29 -3.73 6.65
C ILE A 55 7.02 -2.33 6.07
N ALA A 56 6.07 -2.22 5.14
CA ALA A 56 5.68 -0.94 4.55
C ALA A 56 5.20 0.07 5.61
N ARG A 57 4.46 -0.39 6.63
CA ARG A 57 4.07 0.45 7.79
C ARG A 57 5.28 0.92 8.60
N THR A 58 6.25 0.05 8.85
CA THR A 58 7.48 0.39 9.59
C THR A 58 8.31 1.42 8.83
N VAL A 59 8.52 1.23 7.52
CA VAL A 59 9.19 2.22 6.65
C VAL A 59 8.45 3.56 6.70
N ARG A 60 7.11 3.55 6.62
CA ARG A 60 6.31 4.78 6.74
C ARG A 60 6.48 5.47 8.09
N ALA A 61 6.65 4.71 9.17
CA ALA A 61 6.88 5.26 10.50
C ALA A 61 8.25 5.96 10.59
N ALA A 62 9.28 5.40 9.95
CA ALA A 62 10.61 6.01 9.89
C ALA A 62 10.62 7.38 9.18
N LEU A 63 9.76 7.58 8.16
CA LEU A 63 9.62 8.87 7.45
C LEU A 63 8.97 9.99 8.28
N ARG A 64 8.54 9.70 9.52
CA ARG A 64 7.95 10.68 10.45
C ARG A 64 8.97 11.36 11.36
N GLY A 65 10.25 10.98 11.29
CA GLY A 65 11.36 11.83 11.76
C GLY A 65 11.48 13.08 10.91
#